data_AF-A0A1G7WTB0-F1
#
_entry.id   AF-A0A1G7WTB0-F1
#
_cell.length_a   1.000
_cell.length_b   1.000
_cell.length_c   1.000
_cell.angle_alpha   90.00
_cell.angle_beta   90.00
_cell.angle_gamma   90.00
#
_symmetry.space_group_name_H-M   'P 1'
#
loop_
_entity.id
_entity.type
_entity.pdbx_description
1 polymer ?
#
loop_
_entity_poly.entity_id
_entity_poly.type
_entity_poly.pdbx_seq_one_letter_code
_entity_poly.pdbx_strand_id
1 'polypeptide(L)'
;MFIKSKYIFVCLLALISCNRKSDSATAVISTVNESEYVINSNYTKGDVRRYGVFPNQKVNQSYLKNILELGDLGIKIRFPKGFYDTNLILKGQQDVSVYFDSAEFSGQVQIVDDTIGKPSQNITFKGKLKTYNKFFVRGSQNISIDTLIISSDTLKNNFNERSLGCNIYSGVKNLRLNYLKIEDLGSGSDYYRYSLAALQIHGWNNNPESIKINEAIIEKSDRHGVYITGNNHTIKKLTVKKVGLGSVEFNHGLEDASNDEIDHIAALWINKCQNSELNSVLIDCEQTNAKITVNFDEGSSGYPTIIDNLKVINNSNYIKMLPNDLTNIVVRHFEETND
;
A
#
# COMPACT_ATOMS: atom_id res chain seq x y z
N MET A 1 -67.45 -35.48 49.45
CA MET A 1 -68.52 -35.55 48.44
C MET A 1 -67.87 -35.85 47.09
N PHE A 2 -68.12 -37.05 46.57
CA PHE A 2 -68.18 -37.45 45.16
C PHE A 2 -67.15 -36.83 44.17
N ILE A 3 -66.12 -37.56 43.73
CA ILE A 3 -66.11 -38.67 42.74
C ILE A 3 -65.48 -38.22 41.40
N LYS A 4 -64.40 -38.95 41.03
CA LYS A 4 -63.96 -39.35 39.68
C LYS A 4 -63.25 -38.29 38.82
N SER A 5 -62.27 -38.62 37.97
CA SER A 5 -61.67 -39.90 37.57
C SER A 5 -60.69 -39.60 36.43
N LYS A 6 -59.51 -40.25 36.44
CA LYS A 6 -58.69 -40.67 35.28
C LYS A 6 -58.25 -39.51 34.33
N TYR A 7 -56.99 -39.41 33.92
CA TYR A 7 -56.30 -40.39 33.09
C TYR A 7 -54.79 -40.25 33.27
N ILE A 8 -54.17 -41.41 33.45
CA ILE A 8 -52.78 -41.71 33.16
C ILE A 8 -52.58 -41.49 31.65
N PHE A 9 -51.63 -40.64 31.26
CA PHE A 9 -51.05 -40.69 29.93
C PHE A 9 -49.55 -40.94 30.06
N VAL A 10 -49.21 -42.22 29.98
CA VAL A 10 -47.88 -42.70 29.66
C VAL A 10 -47.59 -42.28 28.23
N CYS A 11 -46.62 -41.39 28.02
CA CYS A 11 -46.05 -41.16 26.71
C CYS A 11 -44.59 -41.61 26.72
N LEU A 12 -44.39 -42.73 26.02
CA LEU A 12 -43.17 -43.43 25.71
C LEU A 12 -41.94 -42.52 25.53
N LEU A 13 -40.89 -42.90 26.25
CA LEU A 13 -39.51 -42.81 25.80
C LEU A 13 -39.38 -43.46 24.40
N ALA A 14 -39.20 -42.62 23.38
CA ALA A 14 -38.52 -43.00 22.16
C ALA A 14 -37.23 -42.18 22.09
N LEU A 15 -36.19 -42.73 22.71
CA LEU A 15 -34.80 -42.35 22.46
C LEU A 15 -34.47 -42.70 21.00
N ILE A 16 -34.79 -41.80 20.07
CA ILE A 16 -34.18 -41.82 18.76
C ILE A 16 -32.78 -41.23 18.95
N SER A 17 -31.87 -42.14 19.26
CA SER A 17 -30.43 -42.00 19.11
C SER A 17 -30.12 -41.74 17.63
N CYS A 18 -30.22 -40.47 17.21
CA CYS A 18 -29.46 -40.01 16.06
C CYS A 18 -28.01 -39.88 16.52
N ASN A 19 -27.24 -40.95 16.31
CA ASN A 19 -25.80 -40.86 16.09
C ASN A 19 -25.59 -39.93 14.89
N ARG A 20 -25.65 -38.62 15.10
CA ARG A 20 -24.91 -37.70 14.25
C ARG A 20 -23.46 -37.99 14.56
N LYS A 21 -22.87 -38.89 13.77
CA LYS A 21 -21.46 -38.78 13.42
C LYS A 21 -21.23 -37.29 13.21
N SER A 22 -20.43 -36.68 14.07
CA SER A 22 -19.75 -35.48 13.64
C SER A 22 -18.91 -35.95 12.47
N ASP A 23 -19.45 -35.83 11.27
CA ASP A 23 -18.62 -35.58 10.12
C ASP A 23 -17.89 -34.30 10.50
N SER A 24 -16.72 -34.49 11.12
CA SER A 24 -15.66 -33.53 10.98
C SER A 24 -15.59 -33.35 9.48
N ALA A 25 -16.15 -32.24 8.99
CA ALA A 25 -15.74 -31.72 7.72
C ALA A 25 -14.26 -31.43 7.90
N THR A 26 -13.43 -32.46 7.71
CA THR A 26 -12.09 -32.31 7.18
C THR A 26 -12.29 -31.34 6.04
N ALA A 27 -11.87 -30.10 6.26
CA ALA A 27 -11.79 -29.11 5.22
C ALA A 27 -11.09 -29.84 4.08
N VAL A 28 -11.85 -30.14 3.02
CA VAL A 28 -11.28 -30.66 1.80
C VAL A 28 -10.39 -29.52 1.36
N ILE A 29 -9.09 -29.65 1.62
CA ILE A 29 -8.09 -28.83 0.96
C ILE A 29 -8.31 -29.20 -0.49
N SER A 30 -9.05 -28.37 -1.23
CA SER A 30 -9.14 -28.48 -2.66
C SER A 30 -7.69 -28.33 -3.13
N THR A 31 -7.06 -29.45 -3.45
CA THR A 31 -5.71 -29.44 -3.96
C THR A 31 -5.81 -28.82 -5.35
N VAL A 32 -5.54 -27.52 -5.45
CA VAL A 32 -5.52 -26.79 -6.72
C VAL A 32 -4.72 -27.62 -7.73
N ASN A 33 -5.36 -28.04 -8.82
CA ASN A 33 -4.67 -28.78 -9.86
C ASN A 33 -3.84 -27.81 -10.69
N GLU A 34 -2.52 -27.99 -10.67
CA GLU A 34 -1.56 -27.13 -11.36
C GLU A 34 -0.83 -27.84 -12.50
N SER A 35 -1.15 -29.11 -12.78
CA SER A 35 -0.32 -29.99 -13.62
C SER A 35 -0.03 -29.42 -15.00
N GLU A 36 -0.98 -28.70 -15.59
CA GLU A 36 -0.85 -28.09 -16.92
C GLU A 36 0.07 -26.86 -16.95
N TYR A 37 0.36 -26.27 -15.78
CA TYR A 37 1.19 -25.09 -15.63
C TYR A 37 2.62 -25.39 -15.17
N VAL A 38 2.90 -26.65 -14.79
CA VAL A 38 4.23 -27.05 -14.30
C VAL A 38 5.21 -27.15 -15.45
N ILE A 39 6.24 -26.31 -15.42
CA ILE A 39 7.33 -26.29 -16.38
C ILE A 39 8.57 -26.99 -15.81
N ASN A 40 8.81 -26.86 -14.51
CA ASN A 40 9.94 -27.50 -13.84
C ASN A 40 9.51 -28.13 -12.52
N SER A 41 9.33 -29.45 -12.54
CA SER A 41 8.83 -30.23 -11.42
C SER A 41 9.80 -30.32 -10.23
N ASN A 42 11.06 -29.93 -10.39
CA ASN A 42 12.07 -29.97 -9.32
C ASN A 42 11.83 -28.90 -8.25
N TYR A 43 11.05 -27.86 -8.56
CA TYR A 43 10.67 -26.83 -7.59
C TYR A 43 9.34 -27.18 -6.92
N THR A 44 9.22 -26.82 -5.65
CA THR A 44 8.01 -27.04 -4.86
C THR A 44 6.83 -26.23 -5.40
N LYS A 45 5.61 -26.74 -5.21
CA LYS A 45 4.37 -26.02 -5.50
C LYS A 45 4.40 -24.60 -4.90
N GLY A 46 3.99 -23.62 -5.70
CA GLY A 46 4.01 -22.20 -5.35
C GLY A 46 5.32 -21.47 -5.65
N ASP A 47 6.45 -22.17 -5.83
CA ASP A 47 7.70 -21.52 -6.28
C ASP A 47 7.55 -21.08 -7.74
N VAL A 48 7.72 -19.79 -8.01
CA VAL A 48 7.51 -19.22 -9.36
C VAL A 48 8.38 -19.87 -10.44
N ARG A 49 9.54 -20.44 -10.08
CA ARG A 49 10.42 -21.18 -11.00
C ARG A 49 9.81 -22.49 -11.48
N ARG A 50 8.93 -23.10 -10.68
CA ARG A 50 8.14 -24.29 -11.07
C ARG A 50 7.30 -24.02 -12.32
N TYR A 51 6.84 -22.77 -12.46
CA TYR A 51 5.95 -22.32 -13.53
C TYR A 51 6.68 -21.47 -14.57
N GLY A 52 8.02 -21.52 -14.61
CA GLY A 52 8.83 -20.89 -15.66
C GLY A 52 9.21 -19.43 -15.42
N VAL A 53 8.94 -18.86 -14.24
CA VAL A 53 9.37 -17.51 -13.89
C VAL A 53 10.66 -17.58 -13.08
N PHE A 54 11.78 -17.28 -13.73
CA PHE A 54 13.11 -17.36 -13.12
C PHE A 54 13.70 -15.97 -12.85
N PRO A 55 14.39 -15.78 -11.72
CA PRO A 55 15.19 -14.59 -11.50
C PRO A 55 16.42 -14.57 -12.43
N ASN A 56 16.92 -13.38 -12.71
CA ASN A 56 18.08 -13.06 -13.54
C ASN A 56 17.95 -13.55 -14.99
N GLN A 57 16.72 -13.68 -15.46
CA GLN A 57 16.37 -14.10 -16.82
C GLN A 57 15.19 -13.28 -17.32
N LYS A 58 14.98 -13.27 -18.64
CA LYS A 58 13.81 -12.64 -19.24
C LYS A 58 12.54 -13.34 -18.75
N VAL A 59 11.65 -12.59 -18.13
CA VAL A 59 10.38 -13.13 -17.61
C VAL A 59 9.35 -13.24 -18.73
N ASN A 60 8.84 -14.45 -18.94
CA ASN A 60 7.68 -14.66 -19.81
C ASN A 60 6.40 -14.18 -19.10
N GLN A 61 5.73 -13.21 -19.70
CA GLN A 61 4.52 -12.59 -19.11
C GLN A 61 3.36 -13.56 -18.95
N SER A 62 3.21 -14.52 -19.87
CA SER A 62 2.17 -15.54 -19.77
C SER A 62 2.40 -16.46 -18.57
N TYR A 63 3.65 -16.80 -18.29
CA TYR A 63 4.00 -17.62 -17.11
C TYR A 63 3.75 -16.87 -15.81
N LEU A 64 4.11 -15.57 -15.75
CA LEU A 64 3.81 -14.73 -14.59
C LEU A 64 2.30 -14.59 -14.38
N LYS A 65 1.53 -14.36 -15.45
CA LYS A 65 0.07 -14.29 -15.38
C LYS A 65 -0.53 -15.61 -14.85
N ASN A 66 -0.11 -16.75 -15.39
CA ASN A 66 -0.62 -18.05 -14.98
C ASN A 66 -0.39 -18.34 -13.48
N ILE A 67 0.80 -18.03 -12.95
CA ILE A 67 1.04 -18.25 -11.51
C ILE A 67 0.23 -17.30 -10.63
N LEU A 68 -0.07 -16.09 -11.08
CA LEU A 68 -0.98 -15.18 -10.36
C LEU A 68 -2.42 -15.70 -10.37
N GLU A 69 -2.90 -16.27 -11.49
CA GLU A 69 -4.22 -16.92 -11.58
C GLU A 69 -4.30 -18.16 -10.67
N LEU A 70 -3.22 -18.95 -10.59
CA LEU A 70 -3.10 -20.03 -9.62
C LEU A 70 -3.14 -19.53 -8.16
N GLY A 71 -2.65 -18.30 -7.95
CA GLY A 71 -2.77 -17.57 -6.68
C GLY A 71 -4.22 -17.36 -6.27
N ASP A 72 -5.08 -16.95 -7.21
CA ASP A 72 -6.53 -16.77 -6.97
C ASP A 72 -7.21 -18.09 -6.56
N LEU A 73 -6.67 -19.23 -7.00
CA LEU A 73 -7.17 -20.55 -6.63
C LEU A 73 -6.66 -21.03 -5.26
N GLY A 74 -5.80 -20.25 -4.58
CA GLY A 74 -5.29 -20.54 -3.25
C GLY A 74 -3.86 -21.09 -3.20
N ILE A 75 -3.13 -21.11 -4.32
CA ILE A 75 -1.68 -21.42 -4.29
C ILE A 75 -0.93 -20.25 -3.65
N LYS A 76 -0.20 -20.52 -2.58
CA LYS A 76 0.72 -19.54 -1.98
C LYS A 76 1.96 -19.40 -2.86
N ILE A 77 2.14 -18.22 -3.44
CA ILE A 77 3.20 -17.94 -4.40
C ILE A 77 4.48 -17.58 -3.64
N ARG A 78 5.64 -18.05 -4.11
CA ARG A 78 6.96 -17.68 -3.59
C ARG A 78 7.86 -17.19 -4.73
N PHE A 79 8.29 -15.94 -4.62
CA PHE A 79 9.41 -15.41 -5.40
C PHE A 79 10.70 -15.60 -4.60
N PRO A 80 11.59 -16.52 -5.00
CA PRO A 80 12.92 -16.61 -4.41
C PRO A 80 13.75 -15.35 -4.68
N LYS A 81 14.86 -15.21 -3.96
CA LYS A 81 15.80 -14.11 -4.15
C LYS A 81 16.26 -14.00 -5.59
N GLY A 82 16.27 -12.78 -6.11
CA GLY A 82 16.88 -12.43 -7.38
C GLY A 82 16.15 -11.31 -8.10
N PHE A 83 16.66 -10.96 -9.27
CA PHE A 83 16.15 -9.84 -10.06
C PHE A 83 15.20 -10.33 -11.17
N TYR A 84 13.98 -9.85 -11.15
CA TYR A 84 12.94 -10.19 -12.13
C TYR A 84 12.78 -9.00 -13.08
N ASP A 85 13.22 -9.18 -14.32
CA ASP A 85 13.09 -8.14 -15.33
C ASP A 85 11.66 -8.08 -15.87
N THR A 86 10.75 -7.50 -15.08
CA THR A 86 9.33 -7.38 -15.39
C THR A 86 8.59 -6.40 -14.47
N ASN A 87 7.34 -6.10 -14.84
CA ASN A 87 6.34 -5.52 -13.94
C ASN A 87 5.59 -6.64 -13.21
N LEU A 88 5.22 -6.43 -11.95
CA LEU A 88 4.30 -7.31 -11.22
C LEU A 88 2.94 -6.63 -11.14
N ILE A 89 1.95 -7.11 -11.87
CA ILE A 89 0.64 -6.46 -11.96
C ILE A 89 -0.43 -7.44 -11.48
N LEU A 90 -1.06 -7.12 -10.35
CA LEU A 90 -2.29 -7.73 -9.91
C LEU A 90 -3.44 -6.81 -10.35
N LYS A 91 -4.13 -7.20 -11.41
CA LYS A 91 -5.35 -6.62 -11.93
C LYS A 91 -6.57 -7.54 -11.70
N GLY A 92 -7.42 -7.18 -10.72
CA GLY A 92 -8.66 -7.89 -10.38
C GLY A 92 -8.52 -9.22 -9.62
N GLN A 93 -7.33 -9.53 -9.09
CA GLN A 93 -7.05 -10.78 -8.35
C GLN A 93 -7.73 -10.81 -6.99
N GLN A 94 -7.96 -12.01 -6.48
CA GLN A 94 -8.64 -12.26 -5.19
C GLN A 94 -7.83 -13.26 -4.38
N ASP A 95 -7.71 -13.03 -3.07
CA ASP A 95 -7.17 -14.01 -2.12
C ASP A 95 -5.72 -14.48 -2.40
N VAL A 96 -4.92 -13.65 -3.07
CA VAL A 96 -3.54 -13.96 -3.43
C VAL A 96 -2.60 -13.73 -2.24
N SER A 97 -1.82 -14.75 -1.89
CA SER A 97 -0.71 -14.64 -0.94
C SER A 97 0.63 -14.90 -1.64
N VAL A 98 1.51 -13.90 -1.59
CA VAL A 98 2.85 -13.94 -2.17
C VAL A 98 3.90 -13.77 -1.08
N TYR A 99 4.93 -14.62 -1.07
CA TYR A 99 6.13 -14.46 -0.26
C TYR A 99 7.32 -14.05 -1.13
N PHE A 100 7.93 -12.92 -0.82
CA PHE A 100 9.12 -12.40 -1.48
C PHE A 100 10.35 -12.64 -0.61
N ASP A 101 11.26 -13.46 -1.10
CA ASP A 101 12.53 -13.77 -0.44
C ASP A 101 13.61 -12.77 -0.88
N SER A 102 13.41 -11.48 -0.61
CA SER A 102 14.23 -10.39 -1.17
C SER A 102 14.24 -10.39 -2.71
N ALA A 103 13.05 -10.49 -3.31
CA ALA A 103 12.89 -10.39 -4.75
C ALA A 103 12.92 -8.92 -5.21
N GLU A 104 13.58 -8.67 -6.32
CA GLU A 104 13.70 -7.33 -6.93
C GLU A 104 13.01 -7.32 -8.29
N PHE A 105 12.26 -6.27 -8.61
CA PHE A 105 11.57 -6.11 -9.89
C PHE A 105 12.11 -4.88 -10.64
N SER A 106 12.39 -5.03 -11.93
CA SER A 106 12.83 -3.93 -12.80
C SER A 106 11.74 -2.87 -12.98
N GLY A 107 10.50 -3.32 -13.10
CA GLY A 107 9.35 -2.48 -13.41
C GLY A 107 8.44 -2.21 -12.21
N GLN A 108 7.26 -1.73 -12.53
CA GLN A 108 6.22 -1.36 -11.58
C GLN A 108 5.66 -2.58 -10.85
N VAL A 109 5.32 -2.38 -9.58
CA VAL A 109 4.46 -3.29 -8.82
C VAL A 109 3.10 -2.62 -8.67
N GLN A 110 2.06 -3.24 -9.20
CA GLN A 110 0.70 -2.69 -9.23
C GLN A 110 -0.32 -3.64 -8.61
N ILE A 111 -1.26 -3.08 -7.83
CA ILE A 111 -2.47 -3.77 -7.35
C ILE A 111 -3.67 -2.89 -7.70
N VAL A 112 -4.40 -3.27 -8.74
CA VAL A 112 -5.44 -2.43 -9.36
C VAL A 112 -6.72 -3.20 -9.63
N ASP A 113 -7.80 -2.46 -9.83
CA ASP A 113 -9.04 -2.98 -10.39
C ASP A 113 -8.88 -3.43 -11.85
N ASP A 114 -9.73 -4.35 -12.29
CA ASP A 114 -9.76 -4.78 -13.69
C ASP A 114 -10.52 -3.79 -14.60
N THR A 115 -10.69 -4.16 -15.88
CA THR A 115 -11.35 -3.28 -16.87
C THR A 115 -12.85 -3.11 -16.65
N ILE A 116 -13.49 -3.97 -15.86
CA ILE A 116 -14.92 -3.88 -15.52
C ILE A 116 -15.13 -3.34 -14.10
N GLY A 117 -14.06 -2.87 -13.45
CA GLY A 117 -14.10 -2.31 -12.10
C GLY A 117 -14.10 -3.34 -10.98
N LYS A 118 -13.75 -4.61 -11.27
CA LYS A 118 -13.59 -5.62 -10.21
C LYS A 118 -12.33 -5.27 -9.41
N PRO A 119 -12.43 -5.01 -8.09
CA PRO A 119 -11.28 -4.65 -7.28
C PRO A 119 -10.28 -5.81 -7.19
N SER A 120 -8.99 -5.53 -7.02
CA SER A 120 -8.11 -6.54 -6.41
C SER A 120 -8.37 -6.57 -4.91
N GLN A 121 -8.52 -7.76 -4.33
CA GLN A 121 -8.91 -7.86 -2.92
C GLN A 121 -8.25 -9.03 -2.18
N ASN A 122 -8.04 -8.83 -0.87
CA ASN A 122 -7.45 -9.82 0.05
C ASN A 122 -6.03 -10.24 -0.38
N ILE A 123 -5.20 -9.26 -0.74
CA ILE A 123 -3.84 -9.49 -1.23
C ILE A 123 -2.85 -9.41 -0.06
N THR A 124 -2.00 -10.43 0.08
CA THR A 124 -0.97 -10.46 1.13
C THR A 124 0.41 -10.65 0.53
N PHE A 125 1.27 -9.63 0.65
CA PHE A 125 2.69 -9.69 0.31
C PHE A 125 3.52 -9.81 1.60
N LYS A 126 4.19 -10.95 1.76
CA LYS A 126 5.06 -11.26 2.90
C LYS A 126 6.53 -11.16 2.51
N GLY A 127 7.38 -10.93 3.49
CA GLY A 127 8.82 -10.81 3.25
C GLY A 127 9.19 -9.49 2.58
N LYS A 128 10.30 -9.50 1.86
CA LYS A 128 10.94 -8.29 1.32
C LYS A 128 10.78 -8.21 -0.19
N LEU A 129 10.05 -7.20 -0.63
CA LEU A 129 9.87 -6.82 -2.03
C LEU A 129 10.64 -5.53 -2.32
N LYS A 130 11.38 -5.50 -3.42
CA LYS A 130 12.00 -4.28 -3.96
C LYS A 130 11.56 -4.04 -5.40
N THR A 131 11.29 -2.80 -5.77
CA THR A 131 11.10 -2.37 -7.17
C THR A 131 12.04 -1.20 -7.48
N TYR A 132 12.52 -1.14 -8.71
CA TYR A 132 13.32 -0.01 -9.22
C TYR A 132 12.48 1.09 -9.87
N ASN A 133 11.14 0.98 -9.79
CA ASN A 133 10.23 1.87 -10.48
C ASN A 133 9.15 2.47 -9.57
N LYS A 134 7.96 1.86 -9.51
CA LYS A 134 6.77 2.41 -8.83
C LYS A 134 6.08 1.32 -8.05
N PHE A 135 5.53 1.68 -6.90
CA PHE A 135 4.42 0.94 -6.31
C PHE A 135 3.12 1.72 -6.52
N PHE A 136 2.11 1.09 -7.11
CA PHE A 136 0.84 1.73 -7.44
C PHE A 136 -0.35 0.87 -7.02
N VAL A 137 -1.29 1.45 -6.26
CA VAL A 137 -2.53 0.76 -5.87
C VAL A 137 -3.73 1.64 -6.20
N ARG A 138 -4.78 1.07 -6.77
CA ARG A 138 -6.02 1.77 -7.11
C ARG A 138 -7.24 0.84 -6.99
N GLY A 139 -8.38 1.36 -6.53
CA GLY A 139 -9.66 0.65 -6.60
C GLY A 139 -9.62 -0.76 -5.99
N SER A 140 -8.83 -0.95 -4.94
CA SER A 140 -8.48 -2.27 -4.39
C SER A 140 -8.55 -2.25 -2.88
N GLN A 141 -8.79 -3.40 -2.25
CA GLN A 141 -9.07 -3.43 -0.81
C GLN A 141 -8.49 -4.62 -0.06
N ASN A 142 -8.30 -4.44 1.25
CA ASN A 142 -7.77 -5.47 2.16
C ASN A 142 -6.41 -5.99 1.70
N ILE A 143 -5.43 -5.10 1.66
CA ILE A 143 -4.08 -5.41 1.19
C ILE A 143 -3.12 -5.33 2.38
N SER A 144 -2.26 -6.32 2.56
CA SER A 144 -1.21 -6.30 3.57
C SER A 144 0.14 -6.55 2.93
N ILE A 145 1.09 -5.65 3.19
CA ILE A 145 2.46 -5.70 2.66
C ILE A 145 3.42 -5.61 3.83
N ASP A 146 4.35 -6.56 3.91
CA ASP A 146 5.35 -6.60 4.97
C ASP A 146 6.45 -5.56 4.73
N THR A 147 7.40 -5.82 3.82
CA THR A 147 8.49 -4.87 3.51
C THR A 147 8.46 -4.50 2.04
N LEU A 148 8.32 -3.20 1.75
CA LEU A 148 8.40 -2.63 0.41
C LEU A 148 9.55 -1.61 0.34
N ILE A 149 10.47 -1.83 -0.60
CA ILE A 149 11.54 -0.89 -0.93
C ILE A 149 11.38 -0.41 -2.37
N ILE A 150 11.44 0.90 -2.54
CA ILE A 150 11.39 1.55 -3.85
C ILE A 150 12.70 2.31 -4.02
N SER A 151 13.41 2.04 -5.10
CA SER A 151 14.74 2.60 -5.37
C SER A 151 14.88 3.08 -6.81
N SER A 152 15.87 3.91 -7.09
CA SER A 152 16.30 4.23 -8.45
C SER A 152 17.57 3.50 -8.82
N ASP A 153 17.56 2.85 -9.97
CA ASP A 153 18.73 2.35 -10.68
C ASP A 153 18.34 2.31 -12.17
N THR A 154 18.83 3.27 -12.96
CA THR A 154 18.43 3.43 -14.35
C THR A 154 18.87 2.28 -15.25
N LEU A 155 19.84 1.47 -14.82
CA LEU A 155 20.27 0.28 -15.56
C LEU A 155 19.40 -0.94 -15.23
N LYS A 156 18.83 -0.97 -14.02
CA LYS A 156 17.90 -2.04 -13.60
C LYS A 156 16.44 -1.71 -13.84
N ASN A 157 16.07 -0.45 -13.98
CA ASN A 157 14.71 -0.03 -14.29
C ASN A 157 14.44 -0.27 -15.77
N ASN A 158 13.41 -1.06 -16.11
CA ASN A 158 13.10 -1.41 -17.50
C ASN A 158 12.56 -0.24 -18.35
N PHE A 159 12.33 0.92 -17.74
CA PHE A 159 12.04 2.19 -18.42
C PHE A 159 13.28 3.07 -18.59
N ASN A 160 14.44 2.67 -18.06
CA ASN A 160 15.69 3.45 -18.01
C ASN A 160 15.58 4.79 -17.26
N GLU A 161 14.64 4.86 -16.33
CA GLU A 161 14.29 6.07 -15.58
C GLU A 161 14.56 5.90 -14.09
N ARG A 162 14.49 7.00 -13.34
CA ARG A 162 14.44 6.96 -11.87
C ARG A 162 13.04 6.52 -11.41
N SER A 163 12.94 6.21 -10.13
CA SER A 163 11.71 5.77 -9.50
C SER A 163 10.60 6.82 -9.60
N LEU A 164 9.35 6.33 -9.64
CA LEU A 164 8.10 7.10 -9.57
C LEU A 164 7.46 7.07 -8.17
N GLY A 165 8.18 6.59 -7.15
CA GLY A 165 7.70 6.54 -5.76
C GLY A 165 6.55 5.57 -5.52
N CYS A 166 5.75 5.89 -4.51
CA CYS A 166 4.62 5.11 -4.02
C CYS A 166 3.33 5.91 -4.16
N ASN A 167 2.40 5.44 -5.00
CA ASN A 167 1.07 6.04 -5.16
C ASN A 167 -0.01 5.08 -4.65
N ILE A 168 -0.71 5.51 -3.61
CA ILE A 168 -1.91 4.86 -3.09
C ILE A 168 -3.07 5.75 -3.53
N TYR A 169 -3.80 5.28 -4.55
CA TYR A 169 -4.69 6.11 -5.34
C TYR A 169 -6.17 5.88 -5.02
N SER A 170 -7.03 6.60 -5.73
CA SER A 170 -8.49 6.57 -5.64
C SER A 170 -9.08 5.17 -5.48
N GLY A 171 -10.01 5.03 -4.54
CA GLY A 171 -10.77 3.81 -4.26
C GLY A 171 -10.02 2.74 -3.46
N VAL A 172 -8.83 3.03 -2.92
CA VAL A 172 -8.13 2.08 -2.06
C VAL A 172 -8.68 2.09 -0.65
N LYS A 173 -8.98 0.90 -0.11
CA LYS A 173 -9.50 0.72 1.25
C LYS A 173 -8.73 -0.35 2.03
N ASN A 174 -8.42 -0.09 3.30
CA ASN A 174 -7.78 -1.08 4.19
C ASN A 174 -6.43 -1.61 3.64
N LEU A 175 -5.51 -0.70 3.33
CA LEU A 175 -4.12 -1.05 3.00
C LEU A 175 -3.27 -1.00 4.27
N ARG A 176 -2.49 -2.04 4.53
CA ARG A 176 -1.48 -2.07 5.58
C ARG A 176 -0.09 -2.26 4.99
N LEU A 177 0.84 -1.39 5.35
CA LEU A 177 2.27 -1.49 5.09
C LEU A 177 3.00 -1.60 6.44
N ASN A 178 3.74 -2.69 6.65
CA ASN A 178 4.54 -2.81 7.87
C ASN A 178 5.81 -1.95 7.77
N TYR A 179 6.50 -1.99 6.63
CA TYR A 179 7.67 -1.15 6.38
C TYR A 179 7.70 -0.67 4.92
N LEU A 180 7.81 0.64 4.73
CA LEU A 180 7.98 1.30 3.45
C LEU A 180 9.27 2.13 3.46
N LYS A 181 10.18 1.85 2.53
CA LYS A 181 11.35 2.71 2.27
C LYS A 181 11.32 3.18 0.83
N ILE A 182 11.39 4.49 0.63
CA ILE A 182 11.52 5.12 -0.68
C ILE A 182 12.87 5.82 -0.69
N GLU A 183 13.81 5.23 -1.44
CA GLU A 183 15.18 5.71 -1.50
C GLU A 183 15.32 6.91 -2.43
N ASP A 184 14.41 7.06 -3.39
CA ASP A 184 14.46 8.13 -4.39
C ASP A 184 13.09 8.30 -5.09
N LEU A 185 12.79 9.54 -5.50
CA LEU A 185 11.78 9.89 -6.50
C LEU A 185 12.44 10.79 -7.54
N GLY A 186 12.29 10.46 -8.83
CA GLY A 186 12.80 11.26 -9.95
C GLY A 186 11.84 12.36 -10.43
N SER A 187 12.35 13.20 -11.33
CA SER A 187 11.64 14.29 -11.99
C SER A 187 12.33 14.68 -13.31
N GLY A 188 11.81 15.69 -14.02
CA GLY A 188 12.50 16.32 -15.16
C GLY A 188 12.04 15.86 -16.55
N SER A 189 10.94 15.09 -16.63
CA SER A 189 10.31 14.71 -17.89
C SER A 189 8.82 14.38 -17.69
N ASP A 190 8.05 14.30 -18.79
CA ASP A 190 6.62 13.93 -18.76
C ASP A 190 6.38 12.52 -18.16
N TYR A 191 7.42 11.66 -18.12
CA TYR A 191 7.37 10.37 -17.43
C TYR A 191 6.94 10.50 -15.96
N TYR A 192 7.33 11.59 -15.31
CA TYR A 192 7.06 11.86 -13.90
C TYR A 192 5.78 12.66 -13.68
N ARG A 193 5.02 13.04 -14.71
CA ARG A 193 3.94 14.06 -14.61
C ARG A 193 2.91 13.86 -13.49
N TYR A 194 2.65 12.60 -13.10
CA TYR A 194 1.68 12.22 -12.07
C TYR A 194 2.32 11.64 -10.79
N SER A 195 3.64 11.71 -10.67
CA SER A 195 4.41 11.27 -9.50
C SER A 195 4.94 12.52 -8.79
N LEU A 196 4.13 13.08 -7.91
CA LEU A 196 4.34 14.43 -7.36
C LEU A 196 4.91 14.37 -5.94
N ALA A 197 4.68 13.28 -5.19
CA ALA A 197 5.30 13.02 -3.90
C ALA A 197 5.98 11.64 -3.89
N ALA A 198 7.03 11.48 -3.08
CA ALA A 198 7.68 10.18 -2.92
C ALA A 198 6.69 9.16 -2.35
N LEU A 199 5.92 9.55 -1.32
CA LEU A 199 4.70 8.87 -0.90
C LEU A 199 3.48 9.75 -1.17
N GLN A 200 2.59 9.28 -2.04
CA GLN A 200 1.36 9.98 -2.42
C GLN A 200 0.14 9.13 -2.05
N ILE A 201 -0.62 9.56 -1.04
CA ILE A 201 -1.91 8.98 -0.68
C ILE A 201 -2.97 9.97 -1.15
N HIS A 202 -3.64 9.69 -2.26
CA HIS A 202 -4.48 10.68 -2.92
C HIS A 202 -5.56 10.06 -3.80
N GLY A 203 -6.51 10.87 -4.24
CA GLY A 203 -7.51 10.48 -5.23
C GLY A 203 -8.56 11.57 -5.39
N TRP A 204 -9.07 11.80 -6.60
CA TRP A 204 -10.19 12.72 -6.79
C TRP A 204 -11.54 12.01 -6.56
N ASN A 205 -12.42 12.62 -5.76
CA ASN A 205 -13.82 12.19 -5.46
C ASN A 205 -13.98 10.83 -4.76
N ASN A 206 -12.89 10.11 -4.54
CA ASN A 206 -12.89 8.78 -3.95
C ASN A 206 -11.52 8.53 -3.32
N ASN A 207 -11.11 9.45 -2.44
CA ASN A 207 -9.82 9.41 -1.76
C ASN A 207 -9.64 8.08 -0.98
N PRO A 208 -8.39 7.64 -0.77
CA PRO A 208 -8.11 6.43 0.00
C PRO A 208 -8.73 6.46 1.41
N GLU A 209 -8.99 5.27 1.96
CA GLU A 209 -9.56 5.10 3.29
C GLU A 209 -8.82 4.00 4.08
N SER A 210 -8.59 4.24 5.37
CA SER A 210 -8.02 3.23 6.29
C SER A 210 -6.62 2.73 5.86
N ILE A 211 -5.75 3.64 5.45
CA ILE A 211 -4.36 3.36 5.12
C ILE A 211 -3.52 3.33 6.40
N LYS A 212 -2.85 2.22 6.66
CA LYS A 212 -2.05 2.00 7.88
C LYS A 212 -0.60 1.71 7.52
N ILE A 213 0.32 2.56 7.96
CA ILE A 213 1.75 2.38 7.76
C ILE A 213 2.44 2.34 9.12
N ASN A 214 3.11 1.23 9.46
CA ASN A 214 3.85 1.15 10.72
C ASN A 214 5.13 2.01 10.65
N GLU A 215 5.94 1.88 9.59
CA GLU A 215 7.09 2.75 9.39
C GLU A 215 7.24 3.12 7.90
N ALA A 216 7.37 4.42 7.63
CA ALA A 216 7.71 4.99 6.33
C ALA A 216 8.99 5.83 6.42
N ILE A 217 9.93 5.59 5.52
CA ILE A 217 11.16 6.36 5.38
C ILE A 217 11.29 6.85 3.94
N ILE A 218 11.33 8.17 3.78
CA ILE A 218 11.67 8.86 2.54
C ILE A 218 13.10 9.37 2.67
N GLU A 219 14.04 8.79 1.94
CA GLU A 219 15.45 9.20 2.00
C GLU A 219 15.74 10.38 1.09
N LYS A 220 15.02 10.46 -0.04
CA LYS A 220 15.22 11.48 -1.07
C LYS A 220 13.98 11.64 -1.94
N SER A 221 13.66 12.88 -2.28
CA SER A 221 12.65 13.20 -3.28
C SER A 221 13.04 14.41 -4.11
N ASP A 222 12.94 14.30 -5.43
CA ASP A 222 13.06 15.47 -6.31
C ASP A 222 11.89 16.46 -6.15
N ARG A 223 10.73 15.98 -5.72
CA ARG A 223 9.48 16.74 -5.56
C ARG A 223 9.03 16.70 -4.11
N HIS A 224 7.73 16.58 -3.82
CA HIS A 224 7.24 16.49 -2.44
C HIS A 224 7.77 15.24 -1.74
N GLY A 225 7.97 15.32 -0.43
CA GLY A 225 8.31 14.14 0.36
C GLY A 225 7.09 13.24 0.51
N VAL A 226 6.04 13.77 1.13
CA VAL A 226 4.80 13.05 1.41
C VAL A 226 3.60 13.95 1.14
N TYR A 227 2.59 13.42 0.43
CA TYR A 227 1.28 14.04 0.25
C TYR A 227 0.18 13.09 0.72
N ILE A 228 -0.73 13.58 1.56
CA ILE A 228 -1.78 12.77 2.19
C ILE A 228 -3.13 13.46 2.10
N THR A 229 -4.10 12.77 1.51
CA THR A 229 -5.53 13.09 1.55
C THR A 229 -6.34 11.83 1.89
N GLY A 230 -7.63 11.99 2.21
CA GLY A 230 -8.51 10.87 2.54
C GLY A 230 -8.70 10.67 4.04
N ASN A 231 -9.19 9.49 4.44
CA ASN A 231 -9.79 9.32 5.77
C ASN A 231 -9.25 8.12 6.56
N ASN A 232 -9.26 8.25 7.89
CA ASN A 232 -8.98 7.16 8.83
C ASN A 232 -7.58 6.55 8.68
N HIS A 233 -6.58 7.36 8.33
CA HIS A 233 -5.21 6.90 8.15
C HIS A 233 -4.46 6.80 9.47
N THR A 234 -3.49 5.89 9.54
CA THR A 234 -2.57 5.79 10.67
C THR A 234 -1.16 5.60 10.16
N ILE A 235 -0.25 6.53 10.46
CA ILE A 235 1.18 6.37 10.19
C ILE A 235 1.93 6.45 11.53
N LYS A 236 2.44 5.32 12.02
CA LYS A 236 3.05 5.30 13.36
C LYS A 236 4.40 6.02 13.38
N LYS A 237 5.22 5.79 12.36
CA LYS A 237 6.51 6.47 12.23
C LYS A 237 6.73 6.89 10.80
N LEU A 238 6.98 8.19 10.62
CA LEU A 238 7.34 8.79 9.35
C LEU A 238 8.67 9.51 9.50
N THR A 239 9.61 9.23 8.60
CA THR A 239 10.85 10.00 8.46
C THR A 239 10.97 10.51 7.04
N VAL A 240 11.21 11.81 6.88
CA VAL A 240 11.34 12.46 5.58
C VAL A 240 12.65 13.23 5.52
N LYS A 241 13.42 13.03 4.45
CA LYS A 241 14.72 13.67 4.23
C LYS A 241 14.86 14.14 2.78
N LYS A 242 15.72 15.13 2.56
CA LYS A 242 16.26 15.55 1.24
C LYS A 242 15.19 15.73 0.16
N VAL A 243 14.31 16.71 0.36
CA VAL A 243 13.14 16.96 -0.48
C VAL A 243 13.37 18.14 -1.43
N GLY A 244 12.70 18.15 -2.59
CA GLY A 244 12.74 19.25 -3.55
C GLY A 244 14.03 19.36 -4.34
N LEU A 245 14.74 18.24 -4.52
CA LEU A 245 16.06 18.23 -5.15
C LEU A 245 16.05 18.30 -6.68
N GLY A 246 14.88 18.20 -7.30
CA GLY A 246 14.75 18.14 -8.76
C GLY A 246 13.85 19.23 -9.31
N SER A 247 13.11 18.90 -10.36
CA SER A 247 12.34 19.85 -11.15
C SER A 247 10.83 19.71 -10.90
N VAL A 248 10.16 20.87 -10.91
CA VAL A 248 8.69 20.99 -10.97
C VAL A 248 8.16 21.02 -12.41
N GLU A 249 9.07 21.00 -13.40
CA GLU A 249 8.69 20.88 -14.80
C GLU A 249 7.86 19.60 -15.02
N PHE A 250 6.83 19.72 -15.86
CA PHE A 250 5.83 18.68 -16.13
C PHE A 250 4.98 18.27 -14.92
N ASN A 251 4.97 19.02 -13.82
CA ASN A 251 4.02 18.79 -12.73
C ASN A 251 2.58 19.00 -13.22
N HIS A 252 1.73 18.00 -13.04
CA HIS A 252 0.30 18.13 -13.33
C HIS A 252 -0.52 18.71 -12.16
N GLY A 253 0.14 18.99 -11.03
CA GLY A 253 -0.50 19.44 -9.80
C GLY A 253 -1.12 18.32 -8.98
N LEU A 254 -1.12 18.52 -7.66
CA LEU A 254 -1.71 17.57 -6.71
C LEU A 254 -3.23 17.67 -6.80
N GLU A 255 -3.90 16.53 -6.88
CA GLU A 255 -5.35 16.49 -6.74
C GLU A 255 -5.74 17.05 -5.36
N ASP A 256 -6.89 17.72 -5.29
CA ASP A 256 -7.39 18.44 -4.12
C ASP A 256 -6.61 19.71 -3.72
N ALA A 257 -5.48 20.02 -4.36
CA ALA A 257 -4.77 21.30 -4.21
C ALA A 257 -5.14 22.30 -5.31
N SER A 258 -4.83 23.58 -5.11
CA SER A 258 -5.07 24.60 -6.14
C SER A 258 -3.96 24.64 -7.20
N ASN A 259 -4.30 25.10 -8.41
CA ASN A 259 -3.37 25.13 -9.54
C ASN A 259 -2.19 26.11 -9.35
N ASP A 260 -2.31 27.10 -8.47
CA ASP A 260 -1.23 28.01 -8.12
C ASP A 260 -0.20 27.40 -7.16
N GLU A 261 -0.46 26.19 -6.64
CA GLU A 261 0.44 25.49 -5.72
C GLU A 261 1.25 24.36 -6.36
N ILE A 262 1.18 24.22 -7.68
CA ILE A 262 1.88 23.18 -8.47
C ILE A 262 3.40 23.17 -8.22
N ASP A 263 3.98 24.33 -7.92
CA ASP A 263 5.42 24.51 -7.69
C ASP A 263 5.80 24.57 -6.20
N HIS A 264 4.84 24.46 -5.28
CA HIS A 264 5.06 24.60 -3.83
C HIS A 264 5.49 23.29 -3.18
N ILE A 265 6.70 22.84 -3.49
CA ILE A 265 7.25 21.60 -2.93
C ILE A 265 7.34 21.65 -1.39
N ALA A 266 6.80 20.62 -0.75
CA ALA A 266 6.74 20.44 0.70
C ALA A 266 7.30 19.08 1.13
N ALA A 267 7.96 19.01 2.30
CA ALA A 267 8.41 17.73 2.86
C ALA A 267 7.23 16.87 3.35
N LEU A 268 6.26 17.49 4.02
CA LEU A 268 4.97 16.88 4.36
C LEU A 268 3.84 17.82 3.98
N TRP A 269 2.86 17.33 3.22
CA TRP A 269 1.63 18.05 2.92
C TRP A 269 0.43 17.17 3.26
N ILE A 270 -0.42 17.67 4.15
CA ILE A 270 -1.67 17.05 4.55
C ILE A 270 -2.81 17.95 4.08
N ASN A 271 -3.69 17.41 3.23
CA ASN A 271 -4.80 18.14 2.62
C ASN A 271 -6.06 17.29 2.60
N LYS A 272 -7.20 17.85 3.02
CA LYS A 272 -8.50 17.17 3.16
C LYS A 272 -8.37 15.78 3.80
N CYS A 273 -7.46 15.67 4.77
CA CYS A 273 -7.20 14.44 5.48
C CYS A 273 -7.97 14.47 6.80
N GLN A 274 -8.81 13.46 7.05
CA GLN A 274 -9.74 13.49 8.18
C GLN A 274 -9.60 12.25 9.06
N ASN A 275 -9.88 12.42 10.35
CA ASN A 275 -9.88 11.34 11.36
C ASN A 275 -8.61 10.48 11.31
N SER A 276 -7.47 11.11 11.04
CA SER A 276 -6.21 10.41 10.80
C SER A 276 -5.20 10.70 11.90
N GLU A 277 -4.23 9.82 12.06
CA GLU A 277 -3.23 9.89 13.13
C GLU A 277 -1.82 9.64 12.58
N LEU A 278 -0.91 10.55 12.89
CA LEU A 278 0.52 10.41 12.64
C LEU A 278 1.24 10.46 13.99
N ASN A 279 1.70 9.31 14.51
CA ASN A 279 2.18 9.24 15.90
C ASN A 279 3.57 9.88 16.08
N SER A 280 4.48 9.67 15.13
CA SER A 280 5.84 10.23 15.16
C SER A 280 6.26 10.62 13.76
N VAL A 281 6.46 11.92 13.55
CA VAL A 281 6.95 12.50 12.30
C VAL A 281 8.30 13.15 12.59
N LEU A 282 9.33 12.72 11.85
CA LEU A 282 10.63 13.35 11.80
C LEU A 282 10.85 13.91 10.40
N ILE A 283 11.08 15.22 10.31
CA ILE A 283 11.51 15.87 9.06
C ILE A 283 12.93 16.37 9.27
N ASP A 284 13.84 15.84 8.47
CA ASP A 284 15.23 16.29 8.41
C ASP A 284 15.41 17.19 7.20
N CYS A 285 15.58 18.48 7.47
CA CYS A 285 15.76 19.49 6.45
C CYS A 285 17.22 19.61 5.98
N GLU A 286 18.15 18.80 6.51
CA GLU A 286 19.50 18.74 5.96
C GLU A 286 19.44 18.38 4.47
N GLN A 287 20.12 19.18 3.64
CA GLN A 287 20.15 19.02 2.18
C GLN A 287 18.74 19.01 1.54
N THR A 288 17.78 19.73 2.11
CA THR A 288 16.44 19.92 1.53
C THR A 288 16.35 21.26 0.82
N ASN A 289 15.83 21.25 -0.41
CA ASN A 289 15.58 22.45 -1.23
C ASN A 289 14.09 22.83 -1.26
N ALA A 290 13.21 22.02 -0.66
CA ALA A 290 11.80 22.34 -0.49
C ALA A 290 11.64 23.64 0.33
N LYS A 291 10.86 24.60 -0.17
CA LYS A 291 10.61 25.87 0.55
C LYS A 291 9.69 25.69 1.75
N ILE A 292 8.91 24.62 1.76
CA ILE A 292 7.91 24.31 2.78
C ILE A 292 8.34 23.04 3.50
N THR A 293 8.52 23.10 4.81
CA THR A 293 8.76 21.92 5.64
C THR A 293 7.46 21.15 5.78
N VAL A 294 6.40 21.82 6.22
CA VAL A 294 5.08 21.23 6.39
C VAL A 294 4.02 22.16 5.83
N ASN A 295 3.08 21.61 5.05
CA ASN A 295 1.88 22.30 4.60
C ASN A 295 0.64 21.65 5.25
N PHE A 296 0.06 22.36 6.22
CA PHE A 296 -1.21 22.03 6.85
C PHE A 296 -2.34 22.76 6.13
N ASP A 297 -3.05 22.01 5.30
CA ASP A 297 -4.01 22.53 4.35
C ASP A 297 -5.46 22.29 4.82
N GLU A 298 -6.41 22.41 3.90
CA GLU A 298 -7.85 22.34 4.16
C GLU A 298 -8.26 21.05 4.87
N GLY A 299 -9.29 21.15 5.71
CA GLY A 299 -9.86 20.02 6.43
C GLY A 299 -11.19 20.34 7.09
N SER A 300 -11.90 19.30 7.52
CA SER A 300 -13.20 19.47 8.19
C SER A 300 -13.01 19.54 9.71
N SER A 301 -13.38 20.66 10.31
CA SER A 301 -13.16 20.97 11.74
C SER A 301 -13.73 19.95 12.74
N GLY A 302 -14.77 19.18 12.36
CA GLY A 302 -15.34 18.10 13.18
C GLY A 302 -14.58 16.77 13.14
N TYR A 303 -13.55 16.64 12.29
CA TYR A 303 -12.88 15.38 12.00
C TYR A 303 -11.36 15.57 12.02
N PRO A 304 -10.76 15.81 13.19
CA PRO A 304 -9.38 16.24 13.26
C PRO A 304 -8.39 15.19 12.75
N THR A 305 -7.29 15.66 12.16
CA THR A 305 -6.10 14.84 11.91
C THR A 305 -5.03 15.20 12.94
N ILE A 306 -4.59 14.20 13.69
CA ILE A 306 -3.69 14.40 14.82
C ILE A 306 -2.26 14.02 14.41
N ILE A 307 -1.32 14.92 14.67
CA ILE A 307 0.11 14.59 14.72
C ILE A 307 0.53 14.60 16.17
N ASP A 308 0.85 13.44 16.74
CA ASP A 308 1.18 13.35 18.16
C ASP A 308 2.53 13.99 18.46
N ASN A 309 3.53 13.69 17.64
CA ASN A 309 4.89 14.24 17.76
C ASN A 309 5.40 14.63 16.38
N LEU A 310 5.66 15.92 16.20
CA LEU A 310 6.33 16.47 15.03
C LEU A 310 7.70 17.01 15.46
N LYS A 311 8.76 16.35 15.02
CA LYS A 311 10.13 16.83 15.18
C LYS A 311 10.67 17.29 13.83
N VAL A 312 11.16 18.52 13.79
CA VAL A 312 11.85 19.09 12.63
C VAL A 312 13.28 19.39 13.05
N ILE A 313 14.24 18.93 12.26
CA ILE A 313 15.66 19.21 12.48
C ILE A 313 16.24 19.96 11.28
N ASN A 314 17.19 20.87 11.53
CA ASN A 314 17.88 21.67 10.53
C ASN A 314 16.94 22.58 9.72
N ASN A 315 15.91 23.13 10.37
CA ASN A 315 14.85 23.83 9.66
C ASN A 315 15.30 25.23 9.20
N SER A 316 15.36 25.43 7.89
CA SER A 316 15.53 26.76 7.28
C SER A 316 14.28 27.22 6.52
N ASN A 317 13.20 26.44 6.60
CA ASN A 317 12.07 26.51 5.68
C ASN A 317 10.76 26.78 6.45
N TYR A 318 9.70 27.12 5.72
CA TYR A 318 8.44 27.55 6.33
C TYR A 318 7.57 26.37 6.74
N ILE A 319 6.92 26.48 7.90
CA ILE A 319 5.73 25.70 8.22
C ILE A 319 4.52 26.53 7.81
N LYS A 320 3.80 26.08 6.78
CA LYS A 320 2.59 26.72 6.27
C LYS A 320 1.38 26.07 6.93
N MET A 321 0.48 26.91 7.43
CA MET A 321 -0.80 26.50 7.99
C MET A 321 -1.87 27.44 7.46
N LEU A 322 -2.93 26.88 6.88
CA LEU A 322 -4.12 27.68 6.56
C LEU A 322 -4.75 28.23 7.84
N PRO A 323 -5.53 29.33 7.75
CA PRO A 323 -6.31 29.84 8.87
C PRO A 323 -7.07 28.73 9.62
N ASN A 324 -7.15 28.85 10.95
CA ASN A 324 -7.67 27.79 11.85
C ASN A 324 -9.10 27.33 11.54
N ASP A 325 -9.89 28.13 10.84
CA ASP A 325 -11.24 27.80 10.37
C ASP A 325 -11.26 26.89 9.13
N LEU A 326 -10.15 26.81 8.41
CA LEU A 326 -10.00 25.99 7.20
C LEU A 326 -9.19 24.72 7.41
N THR A 327 -8.31 24.66 8.42
CA THR A 327 -7.54 23.43 8.73
C THR A 327 -8.14 22.64 9.89
N ASN A 328 -8.03 21.30 9.84
CA ASN A 328 -8.45 20.37 10.91
C ASN A 328 -7.26 19.67 11.58
N ILE A 329 -6.04 20.16 11.35
CA ILE A 329 -4.82 19.49 11.78
C ILE A 329 -4.42 19.98 13.17
N VAL A 330 -4.15 19.03 14.08
CA VAL A 330 -3.72 19.32 15.44
C VAL A 330 -2.38 18.65 15.69
N VAL A 331 -1.37 19.45 16.02
CA VAL A 331 -0.06 18.97 16.46
C VAL A 331 0.00 19.02 17.99
N ARG A 332 0.16 17.86 18.65
CA ARG A 332 0.18 17.80 20.13
C ARG A 332 1.53 18.19 20.71
N HIS A 333 2.61 17.70 20.12
CA HIS A 333 3.98 18.04 20.51
C HIS A 333 4.76 18.43 19.27
N PHE A 334 5.36 19.62 19.33
CA PHE A 334 6.22 20.15 18.28
C PHE A 334 7.60 20.45 18.85
N GLU A 335 8.63 19.93 18.20
CA GLU A 335 10.04 20.17 18.53
C GLU A 335 10.76 20.62 17.26
N GLU A 336 11.49 21.73 17.34
CA GLU A 336 12.34 22.23 16.26
C GLU A 336 13.76 22.41 16.80
N THR A 337 14.74 21.76 16.17
CA THR A 337 16.16 21.88 16.53
C THR A 337 16.99 22.34 15.34
N ASN A 338 17.81 23.37 15.56
CA ASN A 338 18.79 23.85 14.59
C ASN A 338 20.17 23.50 15.15
N ASP A 339 20.88 22.58 14.49
CA ASP A 339 22.26 22.22 14.83
C ASP A 339 23.28 23.14 14.15
#